data_AF-A0A2Z4U819-F1
#
_entry.id   AF-A0A2Z4U819-F1
#
_cell.length_a   1.000
_cell.length_b   1.000
_cell.length_c   1.000
_cell.angle_alpha   90.00
_cell.angle_beta   90.00
_cell.angle_gamma   90.00
#
_symmetry.space_group_name_H-M   'P 1'
#
loop_
_entity.id
_entity.type
_entity.pdbx_description
1 polymer ?
#
loop_
_entity_poly.entity_id
_entity_poly.type
_entity_poly.pdbx_seq_one_letter_code
_entity_poly.pdbx_strand_id
1 'polypeptide(L)'
;MSFNDDLTDIEIENFVDEVDKTVQEHDYDTAFQKAINKIHEYPTCDRLIYSVVLYLEGALTLYNVSAIEQYQEIYETFYNRLATSEIPEIRDTATSMLISYSRNRGDFSKAEELINSLPFSAIDQRRAN
;
A
#
# COMPACT_ATOMS: atom_id res chain seq x y z
N MET A 1 -21.46 7.01 14.77
CA MET A 1 -20.67 6.04 14.01
C MET A 1 -21.22 6.07 12.60
N SER A 2 -20.51 6.70 11.66
CA SER A 2 -20.93 6.70 10.26
C SER A 2 -20.54 5.33 9.71
N PHE A 3 -21.54 4.48 9.49
CA PHE A 3 -21.40 3.29 8.67
C PHE A 3 -21.28 3.79 7.23
N ASN A 4 -20.06 4.11 6.79
CA ASN A 4 -19.78 3.99 5.38
C ASN A 4 -19.49 2.51 5.17
N ASP A 5 -20.42 1.82 4.54
CA ASP A 5 -20.17 0.48 4.02
C ASP A 5 -18.92 0.53 3.13
N ASP A 6 -18.13 -0.55 3.16
CA ASP A 6 -16.98 -0.67 2.28
C ASP A 6 -17.43 -0.47 0.82
N LEU A 7 -16.59 0.25 0.06
CA LEU A 7 -16.83 0.44 -1.36
C LEU A 7 -16.85 -0.92 -2.07
N THR A 8 -17.73 -1.03 -3.07
CA THR A 8 -17.74 -2.17 -3.95
C THR A 8 -16.51 -2.19 -4.85
N ASP A 9 -16.15 -3.36 -5.37
CA ASP A 9 -14.99 -3.50 -6.26
C ASP A 9 -15.10 -2.60 -7.51
N ILE A 10 -16.33 -2.41 -8.03
CA ILE A 10 -16.61 -1.51 -9.17
C ILE A 10 -16.38 -0.04 -8.79
N GLU A 11 -16.80 0.38 -7.59
CA GLU A 11 -16.56 1.76 -7.12
C GLU A 11 -15.08 2.03 -6.90
N ILE A 12 -14.34 1.02 -6.41
CA ILE A 12 -12.88 1.10 -6.23
C ILE A 12 -12.18 1.19 -7.59
N GLU A 13 -12.54 0.34 -8.55
CA GLU A 13 -11.97 0.35 -9.91
C GLU A 13 -12.20 1.71 -10.58
N ASN A 14 -13.45 2.21 -10.58
CA ASN A 14 -13.76 3.53 -11.11
C ASN A 14 -12.96 4.64 -10.42
N PHE A 15 -12.76 4.54 -9.12
CA PHE A 15 -11.98 5.54 -8.39
C PHE A 15 -10.50 5.49 -8.75
N VAL A 16 -9.91 4.30 -8.92
CA VAL A 16 -8.52 4.16 -9.38
C VAL A 16 -8.37 4.75 -10.79
N ASP A 17 -9.32 4.51 -11.70
CA ASP A 17 -9.35 5.13 -13.03
C ASP A 17 -9.44 6.67 -12.97
N GLU A 18 -10.18 7.21 -12.01
CA GLU A 18 -10.22 8.67 -11.79
C GLU A 18 -8.88 9.21 -11.26
N VAL A 19 -8.22 8.48 -10.36
CA VAL A 19 -6.87 8.85 -9.89
C VAL A 19 -5.90 8.83 -11.06
N ASP A 20 -5.96 7.81 -11.93
CA ASP A 20 -5.12 7.72 -13.12
C ASP A 20 -5.31 8.87 -14.10
N LYS A 21 -6.56 9.21 -14.42
CA LYS A 21 -6.87 10.40 -15.21
C LYS A 21 -6.32 11.67 -14.57
N THR A 22 -6.39 11.78 -13.24
CA THR A 22 -5.87 12.95 -12.52
C THR A 22 -4.36 13.07 -12.68
N VAL A 23 -3.61 11.96 -12.59
CA VAL A 23 -2.15 11.96 -12.83
C VAL A 23 -1.84 12.40 -14.26
N GLN A 24 -2.61 11.92 -15.24
CA GLN A 24 -2.38 12.20 -16.66
C GLN A 24 -2.72 13.64 -17.06
N GLU A 25 -3.81 14.20 -16.53
CA GLU A 25 -4.31 15.52 -16.90
C GLU A 25 -3.69 16.66 -16.08
N HIS A 26 -3.27 16.37 -14.84
CA HIS A 26 -2.71 17.35 -13.91
C HIS A 26 -1.30 16.93 -13.52
N ASP A 27 -1.14 16.41 -12.31
CA ASP A 27 0.12 15.95 -11.77
C ASP A 27 -0.10 14.88 -10.69
N TYR A 28 1.00 14.26 -10.29
CA TYR A 28 1.01 13.21 -9.29
C TYR A 28 0.53 13.70 -7.91
N ASP A 29 0.92 14.90 -7.48
CA ASP A 29 0.56 15.43 -6.15
C ASP A 29 -0.95 15.63 -6.05
N THR A 30 -1.58 16.15 -7.10
CA THR A 30 -3.03 16.33 -7.18
C THR A 30 -3.76 14.99 -7.09
N ALA A 31 -3.28 13.96 -7.79
CA ALA A 31 -3.84 12.62 -7.73
C ALA A 31 -3.63 11.98 -6.34
N PHE A 32 -2.46 12.19 -5.74
CA PHE A 32 -2.13 11.77 -4.39
C PHE A 32 -3.10 12.38 -3.36
N GLN A 33 -3.31 13.71 -3.38
CA GLN A 33 -4.25 14.36 -2.47
C GLN A 33 -5.69 13.85 -2.65
N LYS A 34 -6.12 13.62 -3.90
CA LYS A 34 -7.43 13.02 -4.20
C LYS A 34 -7.57 11.63 -3.58
N ALA A 35 -6.56 10.78 -3.71
CA ALA A 35 -6.50 9.45 -3.11
C ALA A 35 -6.56 9.50 -1.57
N ILE A 36 -5.73 10.34 -0.94
CA ILE A 36 -5.69 10.47 0.52
C ILE A 36 -7.04 10.93 1.07
N ASN A 37 -7.70 11.88 0.40
CA ASN A 37 -9.04 12.32 0.79
C ASN A 37 -10.05 11.16 0.74
N LYS A 38 -10.02 10.31 -0.29
CA LYS A 38 -10.90 9.15 -0.38
C LYS A 38 -10.62 8.11 0.70
N ILE A 39 -9.35 7.89 1.03
CA ILE A 39 -8.97 7.01 2.14
C ILE A 39 -9.49 7.57 3.48
N HIS A 40 -9.46 8.89 3.70
CA HIS A 40 -10.04 9.50 4.89
C HIS A 40 -11.57 9.36 4.96
N GLU A 41 -12.27 9.31 3.83
CA GLU A 41 -13.72 9.02 3.78
C GLU A 41 -14.05 7.55 4.13
N TYR A 42 -13.14 6.61 3.82
CA TYR A 42 -13.31 5.17 4.02
C TYR A 42 -12.07 4.53 4.70
N PRO A 43 -11.73 4.93 5.94
CA PRO A 43 -10.47 4.56 6.58
C PRO A 43 -10.39 3.08 6.99
N THR A 44 -11.52 2.36 6.94
CA THR A 44 -11.61 0.92 7.24
C THR A 44 -11.63 0.04 5.99
N CYS A 45 -11.76 0.61 4.80
CA CYS A 45 -11.92 -0.14 3.56
C CYS A 45 -10.54 -0.60 3.04
N ASP A 46 -10.10 -1.77 3.46
CA ASP A 46 -8.79 -2.32 3.11
C ASP A 46 -8.56 -2.41 1.60
N ARG A 47 -9.59 -2.81 0.83
CA ARG A 47 -9.51 -2.93 -0.63
C ARG A 47 -9.29 -1.58 -1.30
N LEU A 48 -9.96 -0.53 -0.85
CA LEU A 48 -9.75 0.83 -1.37
C LEU A 48 -8.31 1.27 -1.12
N ILE A 49 -7.87 1.18 0.14
CA ILE A 49 -6.54 1.63 0.56
C ILE A 49 -5.48 0.86 -0.23
N TYR A 50 -5.62 -0.47 -0.31
CA TYR A 50 -4.73 -1.35 -1.05
C TYR A 50 -4.62 -0.98 -2.53
N SER A 51 -5.75 -0.92 -3.25
CA SER A 51 -5.76 -0.68 -4.70
C SER A 51 -5.19 0.69 -5.07
N VAL A 52 -5.56 1.73 -4.31
CA VAL A 52 -5.15 3.10 -4.61
C VAL A 52 -3.68 3.33 -4.26
N VAL A 53 -3.21 2.84 -3.11
CA VAL A 53 -1.79 2.98 -2.72
C VAL A 53 -0.89 2.19 -3.68
N LEU A 54 -1.30 0.99 -4.09
CA LEU A 54 -0.54 0.20 -5.07
C LEU A 54 -0.46 0.87 -6.44
N TYR A 55 -1.56 1.46 -6.91
CA TYR A 55 -1.57 2.26 -8.13
C TYR A 55 -0.59 3.45 -8.03
N LEU A 56 -0.69 4.23 -6.95
CA LEU A 56 0.14 5.42 -6.75
C LEU A 56 1.63 5.08 -6.66
N GLU A 57 1.98 3.96 -6.03
CA GLU A 57 3.36 3.46 -5.97
C GLU A 57 3.91 3.16 -7.38
N GLY A 58 3.12 2.50 -8.21
CA GLY A 58 3.48 2.25 -9.61
C GLY A 58 3.62 3.55 -10.41
N ALA A 59 2.72 4.50 -10.18
CA ALA A 59 2.74 5.80 -10.83
C ALA A 59 3.97 6.65 -10.46
N LEU A 60 4.54 6.54 -9.24
CA LEU A 60 5.81 7.22 -8.90
C LEU A 60 6.91 6.90 -9.91
N THR A 61 7.03 5.60 -10.21
CA THR A 61 8.05 5.08 -11.12
C THR A 61 7.72 5.44 -12.57
N LEU A 62 6.47 5.26 -12.98
CA LEU A 62 6.04 5.49 -14.36
C LEU A 62 6.20 6.97 -14.79
N TYR A 63 5.89 7.89 -13.90
CA TYR A 63 5.91 9.33 -14.18
C TYR A 63 7.21 10.03 -13.72
N ASN A 64 8.21 9.27 -13.25
CA ASN A 64 9.50 9.79 -12.76
C ASN A 64 9.35 10.94 -11.74
N VAL A 65 8.48 10.73 -10.76
CA VAL A 65 8.18 11.74 -9.73
C VAL A 65 9.42 11.98 -8.86
N SER A 66 9.76 13.24 -8.60
CA SER A 66 10.83 13.62 -7.67
C SER A 66 10.39 13.55 -6.21
N ALA A 67 11.33 13.43 -5.28
CA ALA A 67 11.07 13.35 -3.84
C ALA A 67 10.13 12.19 -3.47
N ILE A 68 10.39 11.01 -4.04
CA ILE A 68 9.59 9.79 -3.80
C ILE A 68 9.50 9.43 -2.32
N GLU A 69 10.52 9.79 -1.54
CA GLU A 69 10.63 9.47 -0.12
C GLU A 69 9.45 10.03 0.68
N GLN A 70 8.99 11.24 0.37
CA GLN A 70 7.88 11.88 1.08
C GLN A 70 6.55 11.12 0.90
N TYR A 71 6.34 10.52 -0.28
CA TYR A 71 5.14 9.73 -0.56
C TYR A 71 5.28 8.34 0.05
N GLN A 72 6.45 7.72 -0.05
CA GLN A 72 6.73 6.39 0.52
C GLN A 72 6.61 6.37 2.04
N GLU A 73 6.98 7.43 2.76
CA GLU A 73 6.74 7.54 4.21
C GLU A 73 5.24 7.46 4.54
N ILE A 74 4.38 8.06 3.70
CA ILE A 74 2.93 8.01 3.88
C ILE A 74 2.41 6.61 3.52
N TYR A 75 2.87 6.02 2.41
CA TYR A 75 2.48 4.65 2.02
C TYR A 75 2.89 3.61 3.04
N GLU A 76 4.05 3.78 3.69
CA GLU A 76 4.47 2.91 4.77
C GLU A 76 3.44 2.88 5.92
N THR A 77 2.81 4.01 6.24
CA THR A 77 1.74 4.01 7.26
C THR A 77 0.53 3.18 6.85
N PHE A 78 0.13 3.25 5.57
CA PHE A 78 -0.95 2.44 5.04
C PHE A 78 -0.58 0.96 4.96
N TYR A 79 0.63 0.62 4.50
CA TYR A 79 1.09 -0.76 4.43
C TYR A 79 1.23 -1.38 5.82
N ASN A 80 1.67 -0.64 6.84
CA ASN A 80 1.68 -1.14 8.22
C ASN A 80 0.27 -1.52 8.71
N ARG A 81 -0.75 -0.72 8.37
CA ARG A 81 -2.15 -1.04 8.66
C ARG A 81 -2.64 -2.24 7.84
N LEU A 82 -2.33 -2.29 6.55
CA LEU A 82 -2.75 -3.37 5.66
C LEU A 82 -2.06 -4.70 5.96
N ALA A 83 -0.87 -4.69 6.58
CA ALA A 83 -0.20 -5.89 7.07
C ALA A 83 -0.96 -6.59 8.21
N THR A 84 -1.98 -5.95 8.79
CA THR A 84 -2.92 -6.60 9.73
C THR A 84 -4.28 -6.89 9.11
N SER A 85 -4.41 -6.79 7.78
CA SER A 85 -5.67 -7.09 7.09
C SER A 85 -6.07 -8.55 7.25
N GLU A 86 -7.39 -8.77 7.37
CA GLU A 86 -8.00 -10.10 7.34
C GLU A 86 -7.96 -10.72 5.93
N ILE A 87 -7.74 -9.91 4.89
CA ILE A 87 -7.63 -10.35 3.50
C ILE A 87 -6.17 -10.80 3.24
N PRO A 88 -5.90 -12.10 3.04
CA PRO A 88 -4.53 -12.60 2.95
C PRO A 88 -3.70 -11.95 1.84
N GLU A 89 -4.28 -11.76 0.66
CA GLU A 89 -3.62 -11.12 -0.47
C GLU A 89 -3.10 -9.71 -0.15
N ILE A 90 -3.94 -8.90 0.51
CA ILE A 90 -3.61 -7.53 0.91
C ILE A 90 -2.50 -7.55 1.95
N ARG A 91 -2.65 -8.39 2.97
CA ARG A 91 -1.66 -8.55 4.05
C ARG A 91 -0.30 -8.96 3.52
N ASP A 92 -0.26 -9.99 2.67
CA ASP A 92 0.98 -10.57 2.17
C ASP A 92 1.70 -9.57 1.24
N THR A 93 0.94 -8.85 0.42
CA THR A 93 1.48 -7.79 -0.44
C THR A 93 2.01 -6.63 0.39
N ALA A 94 1.24 -6.13 1.36
CA ALA A 94 1.67 -5.04 2.22
C ALA A 94 2.94 -5.38 3.01
N THR A 95 3.03 -6.61 3.54
CA THR A 95 4.23 -7.10 4.22
C THR A 95 5.44 -7.14 3.28
N SER A 96 5.24 -7.61 2.04
CA SER A 96 6.29 -7.63 1.02
C SER A 96 6.79 -6.24 0.64
N MET A 97 5.89 -5.24 0.59
CA MET A 97 6.25 -3.84 0.35
C MET A 97 7.07 -3.26 1.51
N LEU A 98 6.66 -3.50 2.76
CA LEU A 98 7.41 -3.06 3.95
C LEU A 98 8.81 -3.67 4.03
N ILE A 99 8.96 -4.96 3.67
CA ILE A 99 10.27 -5.61 3.57
C ILE A 99 11.13 -4.91 2.51
N SER A 100 10.54 -4.62 1.34
CA SER A 100 11.23 -3.95 0.24
C SER A 100 11.69 -2.54 0.62
N TYR A 101 10.85 -1.76 1.30
CA TYR A 101 11.19 -0.44 1.82
C TYR A 101 12.34 -0.51 2.84
N SER A 102 12.26 -1.43 3.79
CA SER A 102 13.29 -1.63 4.81
C SER A 102 14.63 -1.97 4.16
N ARG A 103 14.64 -2.87 3.17
CA ARG A 103 15.84 -3.23 2.39
C ARG A 103 16.39 -2.04 1.61
N ASN A 104 15.54 -1.26 0.94
CA ASN A 104 15.96 -0.12 0.13
C ASN A 104 16.58 1.00 0.99
N ARG A 105 16.12 1.15 2.24
CA ARG A 105 16.69 2.10 3.22
C ARG A 105 17.90 1.54 3.99
N GLY A 106 18.28 0.28 3.75
CA GLY A 106 19.39 -0.39 4.44
C GLY A 106 19.07 -0.87 5.87
N ASP A 107 17.79 -0.86 6.27
CA ASP A 107 17.34 -1.40 7.56
C ASP A 107 17.08 -2.91 7.43
N PHE A 108 18.19 -3.67 7.37
CA PHE A 108 18.13 -5.12 7.21
C PHE A 108 17.54 -5.83 8.43
N SER A 109 17.66 -5.24 9.64
CA SER A 109 17.09 -5.81 10.86
C SER A 109 15.57 -5.77 10.83
N LYS A 110 14.96 -4.64 10.45
CA LYS A 110 13.50 -4.53 10.28
C LYS A 110 13.01 -5.45 9.15
N ALA A 111 13.77 -5.55 8.06
CA ALA A 111 13.44 -6.47 6.97
C ALA A 111 13.42 -7.94 7.45
N GLU A 112 14.40 -8.36 8.25
CA GLU A 112 14.48 -9.71 8.80
C GLU A 112 13.35 -10.01 9.79
N GLU A 113 12.99 -9.06 10.66
CA GLU A 113 11.85 -9.19 11.56
C GLU A 113 10.54 -9.43 10.80
N LEU A 114 10.28 -8.61 9.78
CA LEU A 114 9.11 -8.75 8.91
C LEU A 114 9.10 -10.10 8.18
N ILE A 115 10.24 -10.55 7.64
CA ILE A 115 10.35 -11.85 6.99
C ILE A 115 10.02 -12.98 7.98
N ASN A 116 10.54 -12.94 9.20
CA ASN A 116 10.30 -13.95 10.23
C ASN A 116 8.84 -13.97 10.74
N SER A 117 8.09 -12.88 10.55
CA SER A 117 6.66 -12.80 10.89
C SER A 117 5.75 -13.47 9.86
N LEU A 118 6.25 -13.75 8.64
CA LEU A 118 5.46 -14.38 7.57
C LEU A 118 5.14 -15.85 7.91
N PRO A 119 3.92 -16.33 7.64
CA PRO A 119 3.52 -17.70 7.99
C PRO A 119 4.35 -18.78 7.26
N PHE A 120 4.94 -18.47 6.10
CA PHE A 120 5.78 -19.40 5.35
C PHE A 120 7.24 -19.45 5.82
N SER A 121 7.79 -18.38 6.41
CA SER A 121 9.18 -18.38 6.89
C SER A 121 9.37 -19.27 8.12
N ALA A 122 8.32 -19.41 8.93
CA ALA A 122 8.27 -20.37 10.04
C ALA A 122 8.36 -21.85 9.57
N ILE A 123 7.99 -22.15 8.31
CA ILE A 123 8.05 -23.51 7.74
C ILE A 123 9.48 -23.84 7.27
N ASP A 124 10.20 -22.87 6.69
CA ASP A 124 11.57 -23.09 6.19
C ASP A 124 12.60 -23.25 7.32
N GLN A 125 12.42 -22.57 8.47
CA GLN A 125 13.30 -22.77 9.63
C GLN A 125 13.22 -24.20 10.23
N ARG A 126 12.12 -24.93 10.01
CA ARG A 126 11.98 -26.32 10.49
C ARG A 126 12.68 -27.35 9.61
N ARG A 127 13.16 -26.98 8.42
CA ARG A 127 13.84 -27.90 7.49
C ARG A 127 15.37 -27.86 7.58
N ALA A 128 15.92 -26.99 8.41
CA ALA A 128 17.37 -26.81 8.57
C ALA A 128 17.96 -27.40 9.86
N ASN A 129 17.19 -28.17 10.64
CA ASN A 129 17.65 -28.86 11.86
C ASN A 129 17.66 -30.38 11.71
#